data_AF-A0A2V3DME8-F1
#
_entry.id   AF-A0A2V3DME8-F1
#
_cell.length_a   1.000
_cell.length_b   1.000
_cell.length_c   1.000
_cell.angle_alpha   90.00
_cell.angle_beta   90.00
_cell.angle_gamma   90.00
#
_symmetry.space_group_name_H-M   'P 1'
#
loop_
_entity.id
_entity.type
_entity.pdbx_description
1 polymer ?
#
loop_
_entity_poly.entity_id
_entity_poly.type
_entity_poly.pdbx_seq_one_letter_code
_entity_poly.pdbx_strand_id
1 'polypeptide(L)'
;MKICKFCTLIAAILMAVVFGMSGQAASASSLTSETTVGVTTVAAPQVQNRVMVAAAEYRPFTSANFRYNLIQRTGYDPGSRCQEHHTMPEAFSTYFGAKGILIHDPSFGLWWGSAAGVANNHSDLSAAYNRDWQRWIDQNLNATKATVLQFNTSITAVYARYVRC
;
A
#
# COMPACT_ATOMS: atom_id res chain seq x y z
N MET A 1 -1.62 31.63 -33.51
CA MET A 1 -2.76 31.54 -32.57
C MET A 1 -3.67 30.40 -33.01
N LYS A 2 -3.59 29.24 -32.35
CA LYS A 2 -4.51 28.11 -32.56
C LYS A 2 -4.88 27.56 -31.19
N ILE A 3 -6.11 27.86 -30.78
CA ILE A 3 -6.77 27.31 -29.60
C ILE A 3 -7.22 25.90 -29.99
N CYS A 4 -6.66 24.87 -29.35
CA CYS A 4 -7.18 23.51 -29.47
C CYS A 4 -7.99 23.15 -28.22
N LYS A 5 -9.29 23.01 -28.47
CA LYS A 5 -10.32 22.52 -27.56
C LYS A 5 -10.03 21.08 -27.18
N PHE A 6 -9.69 20.81 -25.92
CA PHE A 6 -10.01 19.56 -25.25
C PHE A 6 -10.18 19.86 -23.76
N CYS A 7 -11.32 20.47 -23.47
CA CYS A 7 -11.87 20.58 -22.13
C CYS A 7 -13.03 19.58 -22.04
N THR A 8 -13.19 18.97 -20.87
CA THR A 8 -14.34 18.16 -20.42
C THR A 8 -14.33 16.69 -20.82
N LEU A 9 -13.77 15.85 -19.96
CA LEU A 9 -14.36 14.63 -19.40
C LEU A 9 -13.27 13.94 -18.60
N ILE A 10 -13.32 13.96 -17.27
CA ILE A 10 -13.37 12.81 -16.33
C ILE A 10 -13.43 13.47 -14.93
N ALA A 11 -14.60 14.03 -14.62
CA ALA A 11 -15.02 14.24 -13.24
C ALA A 11 -16.20 13.27 -13.01
N ALA A 12 -16.25 12.70 -11.81
CA ALA A 12 -17.26 11.75 -11.30
C ALA A 12 -16.95 10.26 -11.51
N ILE A 13 -16.08 9.70 -10.66
CA ILE A 13 -16.33 8.39 -10.05
C ILE A 13 -15.91 8.48 -8.58
N LEU A 14 -16.80 9.01 -7.73
CA LEU A 14 -16.93 8.59 -6.34
C LEU A 14 -18.27 9.12 -5.80
N MET A 15 -19.35 8.42 -6.15
CA MET A 15 -20.63 8.56 -5.44
C MET A 15 -21.17 7.18 -5.11
N ALA A 16 -21.63 7.08 -3.86
CA ALA A 16 -22.65 6.17 -3.35
C ALA A 16 -22.32 4.66 -3.27
N VAL A 17 -22.02 4.20 -2.06
CA VAL A 17 -22.60 2.95 -1.55
C VAL A 17 -23.09 3.19 -0.12
N VAL A 18 -24.31 3.70 0.00
CA VAL A 18 -25.16 3.60 1.21
C VAL A 18 -26.56 3.29 0.71
N PHE A 19 -27.01 2.06 0.94
CA PHE A 19 -28.39 1.51 0.92
C PHE A 19 -28.17 -0.02 0.88
N GLY A 20 -28.79 -0.90 1.66
CA GLY A 20 -29.83 -0.83 2.66
C GLY A 20 -30.14 -2.28 3.03
N MET A 21 -30.42 -2.55 4.31
CA MET A 21 -30.90 -3.86 4.75
C MET A 21 -32.36 -4.04 4.33
N SER A 22 -32.72 -5.19 3.76
CA SER A 22 -34.02 -5.85 3.99
C SER A 22 -33.99 -7.26 3.41
N GLY A 23 -34.66 -8.17 4.11
CA GLY A 23 -34.43 -9.60 4.03
C GLY A 23 -35.05 -10.31 2.82
N GLN A 24 -34.55 -11.52 2.60
CA GLN A 24 -35.42 -12.63 2.23
C GLN A 24 -34.79 -13.93 2.74
N ALA A 25 -35.52 -14.59 3.63
CA ALA A 25 -35.33 -15.99 3.94
C ALA A 25 -35.96 -16.81 2.81
N ALA A 26 -35.24 -17.80 2.29
CA ALA A 26 -35.81 -18.86 1.48
C ALA A 26 -35.10 -20.19 1.80
N SER A 27 -35.93 -21.21 1.88
CA SER A 27 -35.73 -22.50 2.53
C SER A 27 -34.77 -23.44 1.82
N ALA A 28 -34.35 -24.44 2.61
CA ALA A 28 -33.47 -25.54 2.28
C ALA A 28 -33.89 -26.38 1.06
N SER A 29 -32.89 -26.95 0.40
CA SER A 29 -32.98 -28.27 -0.24
C SER A 29 -31.64 -28.97 -0.13
N SER A 30 -31.69 -30.12 0.54
CA SER A 30 -30.63 -31.11 0.65
C SER A 30 -30.35 -31.76 -0.70
N LEU A 31 -29.09 -31.92 -1.07
CA LEU A 31 -28.62 -33.03 -1.88
C LEU A 31 -27.16 -33.29 -1.53
N THR A 32 -26.93 -34.45 -0.93
CA THR A 32 -25.65 -35.07 -0.68
C THR A 32 -24.97 -35.46 -1.98
N SER A 33 -23.66 -35.20 -2.10
CA SER A 33 -22.76 -36.04 -2.90
C SER A 33 -21.35 -35.90 -2.34
N GLU A 34 -20.92 -36.96 -1.67
CA GLU A 34 -19.52 -37.25 -1.40
C GLU A 34 -18.77 -37.30 -2.74
N THR A 35 -17.65 -36.60 -2.84
CA THR A 35 -16.62 -36.92 -3.81
C THR A 35 -15.26 -36.70 -3.18
N THR A 36 -14.71 -37.85 -2.79
CA THR A 36 -13.32 -38.28 -2.69
C THR A 36 -12.24 -37.21 -2.63
N VAL A 37 -11.64 -37.15 -1.45
CA VAL A 37 -10.39 -36.51 -1.08
C VAL A 37 -9.25 -36.97 -1.99
N GLY A 38 -8.79 -36.07 -2.86
CA GLY A 38 -7.49 -36.13 -3.52
C GLY A 38 -6.63 -34.98 -3.00
N VAL A 39 -6.00 -35.15 -1.84
CA VAL A 39 -5.00 -34.19 -1.32
C VAL A 39 -3.75 -34.34 -2.17
N THR A 40 -3.69 -33.57 -3.26
CA THR A 40 -2.41 -33.23 -3.88
C THR A 40 -1.73 -32.27 -2.92
N THR A 41 -0.67 -32.72 -2.27
CA THR A 41 0.22 -31.90 -1.43
C THR A 41 0.81 -30.78 -2.29
N VAL A 42 0.15 -29.62 -2.28
CA VAL A 42 0.76 -28.36 -2.71
C VAL A 42 1.85 -28.03 -1.71
N ALA A 43 3.10 -28.02 -2.18
CA ALA A 43 4.27 -27.63 -1.42
C ALA A 43 4.00 -26.31 -0.70
N ALA A 44 4.12 -26.34 0.63
CA ALA A 44 3.93 -25.18 1.48
C ALA A 44 4.81 -24.01 1.00
N PRO A 45 4.28 -22.78 0.90
CA PRO A 45 5.13 -21.62 0.70
C PRO A 45 6.14 -21.57 1.85
N GLN A 46 7.41 -21.36 1.51
CA GLN A 46 8.52 -21.30 2.46
C GLN A 46 8.17 -20.34 3.60
N VAL A 47 7.84 -20.91 4.75
CA VAL A 47 7.64 -20.18 6.00
C VAL A 47 9.01 -19.63 6.37
N GLN A 48 9.28 -18.40 5.94
CA GLN A 48 10.43 -17.66 6.42
C GLN A 48 10.35 -17.68 7.94
N ASN A 49 11.43 -18.18 8.53
CA ASN A 49 11.63 -18.36 9.95
C ASN A 49 11.43 -17.01 10.65
N ARG A 50 10.20 -16.67 11.03
CA ARG A 50 9.90 -15.48 11.82
C ARG A 50 10.39 -15.75 13.23
N VAL A 51 11.66 -15.45 13.45
CA VAL A 51 12.20 -15.26 14.80
C VAL A 51 11.31 -14.21 15.43
N MET A 52 10.51 -14.59 16.44
CA MET A 52 9.78 -13.63 17.24
C MET A 52 10.81 -12.84 18.03
N VAL A 53 11.21 -11.69 17.49
CA VAL A 53 12.12 -10.75 18.14
C VAL A 53 11.34 -10.07 19.28
N ALA A 54 11.97 -9.98 20.45
CA ALA A 54 11.48 -9.21 21.60
C ALA A 54 11.02 -7.81 21.18
N ALA A 55 10.04 -7.23 21.91
CA ALA A 55 9.44 -5.93 21.61
C ALA A 55 10.52 -4.90 21.24
N ALA A 56 10.62 -4.61 19.95
CA ALA A 56 11.72 -3.84 19.41
C ALA A 56 11.57 -2.36 19.80
N GLU A 57 12.58 -1.82 20.48
CA GLU A 57 12.64 -0.38 20.72
C GLU A 57 12.97 0.33 19.41
N TYR A 58 12.04 1.15 18.92
CA TYR A 58 12.29 1.99 17.75
C TYR A 58 13.28 3.10 18.06
N ARG A 59 14.12 3.41 17.08
CA ARG A 59 14.91 4.66 17.06
C ARG A 59 14.01 5.85 16.73
N PRO A 60 14.46 7.10 16.98
CA PRO A 60 13.75 8.29 16.54
C PRO A 60 13.33 8.21 15.07
N PHE A 61 12.10 8.59 14.75
CA PHE A 61 11.51 8.49 13.41
C PHE A 61 12.08 9.58 12.48
N THR A 62 13.23 9.27 11.90
CA THR A 62 13.94 10.09 10.93
C THR A 62 14.24 9.27 9.68
N SER A 63 14.49 9.93 8.54
CA SER A 63 14.88 9.27 7.29
C SER A 63 16.05 8.29 7.49
N ALA A 64 17.08 8.72 8.21
CA ALA A 64 18.27 7.91 8.50
C ALA A 64 17.98 6.64 9.36
N ASN A 65 16.93 6.66 10.18
CA ASN A 65 16.53 5.54 11.02
C ASN A 65 15.41 4.69 10.42
N PHE A 66 14.83 5.12 9.28
CA PHE A 66 13.60 4.52 8.75
C PHE A 66 13.78 3.04 8.45
N ARG A 67 14.87 2.66 7.76
CA ARG A 67 15.17 1.25 7.46
C ARG A 67 15.28 0.40 8.73
N TYR A 68 16.03 0.86 9.72
CA TYR A 68 16.19 0.15 11.00
C TYR A 68 14.82 -0.05 11.66
N ASN A 69 14.01 1.01 11.75
CA ASN A 69 12.69 0.94 12.36
C ASN A 69 11.72 0.05 11.57
N LEU A 70 11.84 0.01 10.25
CA LEU A 70 11.06 -0.89 9.40
C LEU A 70 11.45 -2.36 9.61
N ILE A 71 12.75 -2.66 9.79
CA ILE A 71 13.22 -3.99 10.18
C ILE A 71 12.62 -4.38 11.53
N GLN A 72 12.68 -3.49 12.52
CA GLN A 72 12.09 -3.73 13.84
C GLN A 72 10.58 -3.99 13.77
N ARG A 73 9.84 -3.21 12.98
CA ARG A 73 8.39 -3.39 12.81
C ARG A 73 8.04 -4.70 12.12
N THR A 74 8.81 -5.09 11.10
CA THR A 74 8.48 -6.24 10.25
C THR A 74 9.11 -7.55 10.72
N GLY A 75 10.12 -7.49 11.60
CA GLY A 75 10.93 -8.64 12.00
C GLY A 75 11.77 -9.22 10.84
N TYR A 76 11.97 -8.44 9.77
CA TYR A 76 12.61 -8.91 8.53
C TYR A 76 13.62 -7.88 8.03
N ASP A 77 14.86 -8.32 7.82
CA ASP A 77 15.89 -7.58 7.09
C ASP A 77 16.12 -8.21 5.71
N PRO A 78 15.62 -7.58 4.63
CA PRO A 78 15.82 -8.10 3.28
C PRO A 78 17.23 -7.89 2.71
N GLY A 79 18.13 -7.23 3.45
CA GLY A 79 19.42 -6.79 2.92
C GLY A 79 19.26 -5.94 1.65
N SER A 80 20.16 -6.11 0.69
CA SER A 80 20.18 -5.32 -0.56
C SER A 80 19.15 -5.74 -1.60
N ARG A 81 18.40 -6.83 -1.37
CA ARG A 81 17.37 -7.31 -2.30
C ARG A 81 16.15 -6.38 -2.36
N CYS A 82 15.96 -5.59 -1.32
CA CYS A 82 14.83 -4.69 -1.17
C CYS A 82 15.27 -3.33 -0.62
N GLN A 83 14.58 -2.30 -1.07
CA GLN A 83 14.68 -0.95 -0.54
C GLN A 83 13.44 -0.61 0.27
N GLU A 84 13.64 0.18 1.32
CA GLU A 84 12.55 0.79 2.06
C GLU A 84 11.83 1.81 1.18
N HIS A 85 10.51 1.66 1.09
CA HIS A 85 9.62 2.58 0.39
C HIS A 85 8.71 3.27 1.40
N HIS A 86 8.71 4.60 1.40
CA HIS A 86 7.75 5.38 2.17
C HIS A 86 6.42 5.41 1.41
N THR A 87 5.34 4.87 2.00
CA THR A 87 4.00 4.96 1.41
C THR A 87 3.51 6.41 1.36
N MET A 88 4.05 7.27 2.24
CA MET A 88 3.91 8.72 2.21
C MET A 88 5.23 9.33 1.70
N PRO A 89 5.35 9.73 0.41
CA PRO A 89 6.64 10.08 -0.17
C PRO A 89 7.34 11.25 0.51
N GLU A 90 8.65 11.13 0.70
CA GLU A 90 9.49 12.17 1.34
C GLU A 90 9.47 13.49 0.57
N ALA A 91 9.28 13.44 -0.76
CA ALA A 91 9.11 14.61 -1.61
C ALA A 91 7.95 15.53 -1.20
N PHE A 92 6.95 15.00 -0.48
CA PHE A 92 5.79 15.75 0.01
C PHE A 92 5.76 15.87 1.55
N SER A 93 6.91 15.68 2.21
CA SER A 93 7.06 15.75 3.67
C SER A 93 6.44 17.01 4.29
N THR A 94 6.62 18.18 3.67
CA THR A 94 5.99 19.44 4.13
C THR A 94 4.46 19.36 4.14
N TYR A 95 3.85 18.81 3.08
CA TYR A 95 2.41 18.65 2.99
C TYR A 95 1.89 17.70 4.09
N PHE A 96 2.54 16.56 4.28
CA PHE A 96 2.17 15.59 5.31
C PHE A 96 2.39 16.12 6.73
N GLY A 97 3.50 16.82 6.96
CA GLY A 97 3.84 17.45 8.24
C GLY A 97 2.79 18.50 8.64
N ALA A 98 2.31 19.30 7.68
CA ALA A 98 1.22 20.26 7.92
C ALA A 98 -0.11 19.59 8.32
N LYS A 99 -0.28 18.28 8.07
CA LYS A 99 -1.44 17.49 8.51
C LYS A 99 -1.13 16.64 9.76
N GLY A 100 0.02 16.83 10.41
CA GLY A 100 0.43 16.06 11.59
C GLY A 100 0.70 14.59 11.29
N ILE A 101 1.26 14.28 10.12
CA ILE A 101 1.69 12.95 9.71
C ILE A 101 3.22 12.89 9.76
N LEU A 102 3.75 11.95 10.55
CA LEU A 102 5.17 11.69 10.68
C LEU A 102 5.57 10.59 9.69
N ILE A 103 6.04 10.99 8.51
CA ILE A 103 6.24 10.06 7.38
C ILE A 103 7.31 8.99 7.64
N HIS A 104 8.25 9.24 8.55
CA HIS A 104 9.30 8.29 8.94
C HIS A 104 8.86 7.31 10.05
N ASP A 105 7.60 7.35 10.45
CA ASP A 105 7.03 6.28 11.26
C ASP A 105 7.05 4.98 10.42
N PRO A 106 7.64 3.87 10.92
CA PRO A 106 7.76 2.63 10.16
C PRO A 106 6.40 2.06 9.73
N SER A 107 5.28 2.47 10.34
CA SER A 107 3.92 2.13 9.88
C SER A 107 3.66 2.55 8.42
N PHE A 108 4.30 3.62 7.95
CA PHE A 108 4.26 4.10 6.56
C PHE A 108 5.40 3.54 5.70
N GLY A 109 6.05 2.45 6.11
CA GLY A 109 7.07 1.76 5.32
C GLY A 109 6.57 0.49 4.65
N LEU A 110 7.13 0.17 3.49
CA LEU A 110 7.03 -1.14 2.84
C LEU A 110 8.40 -1.54 2.27
N TRP A 111 8.61 -2.84 2.11
CA TRP A 111 9.78 -3.36 1.39
C TRP A 111 9.45 -3.49 -0.09
N TRP A 112 10.18 -2.80 -0.96
CA TRP A 112 10.01 -2.91 -2.41
C TRP A 112 11.23 -3.59 -3.03
N GLY A 113 10.99 -4.44 -4.02
CA GLY A 113 12.06 -5.14 -4.74
C GLY A 113 12.97 -4.16 -5.46
N SER A 114 14.28 -4.27 -5.23
CA SER A 114 15.28 -3.36 -5.79
C SER A 114 16.31 -4.06 -6.68
N ALA A 115 16.01 -5.29 -7.11
CA ALA A 115 16.89 -6.04 -8.01
C ALA A 115 17.08 -5.28 -9.34
N ALA A 116 18.34 -5.12 -9.75
CA ALA A 116 18.69 -4.49 -11.01
C ALA A 116 18.14 -5.31 -12.20
N GLY A 117 17.64 -4.63 -13.24
CA GLY A 117 17.14 -5.27 -14.46
C GLY A 117 15.76 -5.95 -14.33
N VAL A 118 15.11 -5.88 -13.17
CA VAL A 118 13.74 -6.38 -12.99
C VAL A 118 12.73 -5.29 -13.31
N ALA A 119 11.77 -5.59 -14.17
CA ALA A 119 10.65 -4.68 -14.44
C ALA A 119 9.89 -4.38 -13.14
N ASN A 120 9.56 -3.10 -12.92
CA ASN A 120 8.91 -2.63 -11.69
C ASN A 120 9.81 -2.72 -10.45
N ASN A 121 11.12 -2.49 -10.62
CA ASN A 121 12.00 -2.29 -9.48
C ASN A 121 11.60 -0.99 -8.71
N HIS A 122 12.14 -0.84 -7.50
CA HIS A 122 11.81 0.26 -6.62
C HIS A 122 11.99 1.64 -7.29
N SER A 123 13.06 1.86 -8.05
CA SER A 123 13.30 3.16 -8.69
C SER A 123 12.23 3.53 -9.71
N ASP A 124 11.85 2.58 -10.58
CA ASP A 124 10.90 2.83 -11.66
C ASP A 124 9.49 3.08 -11.11
N LEU A 125 9.07 2.26 -10.13
CA LEU A 125 7.75 2.38 -9.50
C LEU A 125 7.65 3.61 -8.60
N SER A 126 8.71 3.97 -7.88
CA SER A 126 8.70 5.10 -6.96
C SER A 126 8.43 6.41 -7.71
N ALA A 127 8.99 6.55 -8.92
CA ALA A 127 8.68 7.68 -9.79
C ALA A 127 7.20 7.74 -10.19
N ALA A 128 6.58 6.59 -10.52
CA ALA A 128 5.15 6.54 -10.82
C ALA A 128 4.28 6.86 -9.58
N TYR A 129 4.63 6.27 -8.45
CA TYR A 129 3.94 6.47 -7.18
C TYR A 129 3.96 7.95 -6.75
N ASN A 130 5.11 8.61 -6.88
CA ASN A 130 5.25 10.04 -6.58
C ASN A 130 4.41 10.92 -7.52
N ARG A 131 4.28 10.57 -8.81
CA ARG A 131 3.41 11.31 -9.74
C ARG A 131 1.93 11.20 -9.36
N ASP A 132 1.49 10.02 -8.95
CA ASP A 132 0.10 9.80 -8.54
C ASP A 132 -0.22 10.54 -7.23
N TRP A 133 0.73 10.56 -6.28
CA TRP A 133 0.65 11.41 -5.11
C TRP A 133 0.58 12.89 -5.44
N GLN A 134 1.48 13.39 -6.31
CA GLN A 134 1.48 14.80 -6.72
C GLN A 134 0.12 15.20 -7.29
N ARG A 135 -0.40 14.42 -8.25
CA ARG A 135 -1.70 14.68 -8.88
C ARG A 135 -2.83 14.75 -7.85
N TRP A 136 -2.84 13.85 -6.88
CA TRP A 136 -3.85 13.86 -5.84
C TRP A 136 -3.70 15.08 -4.92
N ILE A 137 -2.47 15.40 -4.49
CA ILE A 137 -2.18 16.54 -3.61
C ILE A 137 -2.60 17.86 -4.27
N ASP A 138 -2.32 18.05 -5.56
CA ASP A 138 -2.69 19.25 -6.32
C ASP A 138 -4.20 19.53 -6.29
N GLN A 139 -5.00 18.47 -6.20
CA GLN A 139 -6.46 18.55 -6.12
C GLN A 139 -6.98 18.61 -4.68
N ASN A 140 -6.12 18.37 -3.68
CA ASN A 140 -6.49 18.10 -2.30
C ASN A 140 -5.59 18.83 -1.28
N LEU A 141 -5.15 20.07 -1.61
CA LEU A 141 -4.28 20.87 -0.73
C LEU A 141 -4.86 21.06 0.70
N ASN A 142 -6.19 21.14 0.79
CA ASN A 142 -6.93 21.32 2.03
C ASN A 142 -7.45 20.02 2.65
N ALA A 143 -7.07 18.86 2.12
CA ALA A 143 -7.52 17.59 2.66
C ALA A 143 -7.14 17.42 4.14
N THR A 144 -8.03 16.75 4.88
CA THR A 144 -7.81 16.40 6.28
C THR A 144 -6.81 15.26 6.40
N LYS A 145 -6.21 15.09 7.58
CA LYS A 145 -5.36 13.94 7.89
C LYS A 145 -6.05 12.61 7.56
N ALA A 146 -7.33 12.46 7.89
CA ALA A 146 -8.09 11.24 7.62
C ALA A 146 -8.21 10.96 6.11
N THR A 147 -8.49 11.99 5.31
CA THR A 147 -8.56 11.90 3.85
C THR A 147 -7.22 11.50 3.24
N VAL A 148 -6.10 12.03 3.76
CA VAL A 148 -4.75 11.65 3.33
C VAL A 148 -4.44 10.19 3.66
N LEU A 149 -4.78 9.72 4.87
CA LEU A 149 -4.57 8.33 5.26
C LEU A 149 -5.44 7.35 4.45
N GLN A 150 -6.66 7.74 4.12
CA GLN A 150 -7.53 6.96 3.24
C GLN A 150 -6.93 6.85 1.83
N PHE A 151 -6.45 7.96 1.26
CA PHE A 151 -5.80 7.92 -0.05
C PHE A 151 -4.53 7.08 -0.03
N ASN A 152 -3.68 7.22 1.00
CA ASN A 152 -2.49 6.39 1.19
C ASN A 152 -2.82 4.89 1.17
N THR A 153 -3.91 4.49 1.83
CA THR A 153 -4.38 3.10 1.83
C THR A 153 -4.74 2.65 0.41
N SER A 154 -5.51 3.45 -0.32
CA SER A 154 -5.95 3.14 -1.68
C SER A 154 -4.79 3.06 -2.67
N ILE A 155 -3.90 4.05 -2.70
CA ILE A 155 -2.75 4.07 -3.62
C ILE A 155 -1.75 2.95 -3.28
N THR A 156 -1.53 2.67 -1.98
CA THR A 156 -0.69 1.54 -1.57
C THR A 156 -1.25 0.22 -2.09
N ALA A 157 -2.57 0.00 -2.03
CA ALA A 157 -3.20 -1.21 -2.55
C ALA A 157 -3.01 -1.38 -4.07
N VAL A 158 -3.05 -0.28 -4.84
CA VAL A 158 -2.79 -0.30 -6.30
C VAL A 158 -1.37 -0.79 -6.59
N TYR A 159 -0.40 -0.35 -5.78
CA TYR A 159 1.01 -0.68 -5.97
C TYR A 159 1.46 -1.96 -5.25
N ALA A 160 0.66 -2.48 -4.30
CA ALA A 160 0.98 -3.66 -3.50
C ALA A 160 1.26 -4.91 -4.35
N ARG A 161 0.64 -5.03 -5.53
CA ARG A 161 0.88 -6.15 -6.46
C ARG A 161 2.32 -6.22 -7.01
N TYR A 162 3.07 -5.14 -6.90
CA TYR A 162 4.46 -5.04 -7.33
C TYR A 162 5.46 -5.16 -6.17
N VAL A 163 4.96 -5.22 -4.93
CA VAL A 163 5.76 -5.45 -3.73
C VAL A 163 6.13 -6.92 -3.69
N ARG A 164 7.27 -7.28 -4.28
CA ARG A 164 7.82 -8.64 -4.23
C ARG A 164 9.13 -8.65 -3.46
N CYS A 165 8.97 -8.41 -2.17
CA CYS A 165 9.89 -8.63 -1.07
C CYS A 165 9.10 -9.29 0.07
#